data_AF-A0A7X5N0I1-F1
#
_entry.id   AF-A0A7X5N0I1-F1
#
_cell.length_a   1.000
_cell.length_b   1.000
_cell.length_c   1.000
_cell.angle_alpha   90.00
_cell.angle_beta   90.00
_cell.angle_gamma   90.00
#
_symmetry.space_group_name_H-M   'P 1'
#
loop_
_entity.id
_entity.type
_entity.pdbx_description
1 polymer ?
#
loop_
_entity_poly.entity_id
_entity_poly.type
_entity_poly.pdbx_seq_one_letter_code
_entity_poly.pdbx_strand_id
1 'polypeptide(L)'
;MFFRNLTMFRFPTSLDLSAVEELLPQCALKPVGALEMTSRGFVSPFGREETEQLSHRIGDFLWLSVGGQDKMLPGVVINDALEAKCAEIEKRDGRRPGGKARK
;
A
#
# COMPACT_ATOMS: atom_id res chain seq x y z
N MET A 1 -23.08 3.42 -3.64
CA MET A 1 -22.50 3.83 -2.34
C MET A 1 -22.23 5.32 -2.41
N PHE A 2 -22.55 6.11 -1.39
CA PHE A 2 -22.29 7.56 -1.38
C PHE A 2 -20.94 7.89 -0.71
N PHE A 3 -20.27 8.94 -1.18
CA PHE A 3 -19.06 9.46 -0.54
C PHE A 3 -19.37 9.98 0.87
N ARG A 4 -18.56 9.58 1.86
CA ARG A 4 -18.71 10.03 3.26
C ARG A 4 -18.00 11.36 3.54
N ASN A 5 -16.98 11.67 2.74
CA ASN A 5 -16.15 12.86 2.86
C ASN A 5 -15.85 13.39 1.45
N LEU A 6 -15.60 14.70 1.33
CA LEU A 6 -15.30 15.35 0.06
C LEU A 6 -14.16 16.34 0.22
N THR A 7 -13.16 16.21 -0.65
CA THR A 7 -12.09 17.19 -0.84
C THR A 7 -12.04 17.52 -2.33
N MET A 8 -12.06 18.80 -2.67
CA MET A 8 -12.11 19.25 -4.06
C MET A 8 -10.74 19.74 -4.53
N PHE A 9 -10.35 19.32 -5.73
CA PHE A 9 -9.15 19.76 -6.42
C PHE A 9 -9.54 20.37 -7.77
N ARG A 10 -8.78 21.36 -8.22
CA ARG A 10 -8.96 21.96 -9.55
C ARG A 10 -7.82 21.53 -10.46
N PHE A 11 -8.18 20.91 -11.58
CA PHE A 11 -7.24 20.56 -12.64
C PHE A 11 -7.10 21.71 -13.65
N PRO A 12 -5.98 21.78 -14.40
CA PRO A 12 -5.87 22.68 -15.55
C PRO A 12 -6.87 22.28 -16.64
N THR A 13 -7.31 23.24 -17.44
CA THR A 13 -8.26 23.02 -18.54
C THR A 13 -7.68 22.16 -19.67
N SER A 14 -6.37 21.97 -19.70
CA SER A 14 -5.66 21.14 -20.68
C SER A 14 -5.56 19.67 -20.27
N LEU A 15 -6.15 19.26 -19.14
CA LEU A 15 -6.09 17.88 -18.68
C LEU A 15 -6.87 16.96 -19.62
N ASP A 16 -6.18 15.96 -20.18
CA ASP A 16 -6.79 14.89 -20.96
C ASP A 16 -6.80 13.58 -20.17
N LEU A 17 -7.98 12.95 -20.10
CA LEU A 17 -8.22 11.68 -19.40
C LEU A 17 -8.73 10.59 -20.36
N SER A 18 -8.55 10.78 -21.67
CA SER A 18 -8.94 9.83 -22.71
C SER A 18 -8.21 8.49 -22.56
N ALA A 19 -6.89 8.53 -22.32
CA ALA A 19 -6.03 7.36 -22.21
C ALA A 19 -6.08 6.64 -20.85
N VAL A 20 -6.92 7.09 -19.91
CA VAL A 20 -6.94 6.55 -18.54
C VAL A 20 -7.17 5.04 -18.53
N GLU A 21 -8.13 4.53 -19.31
CA GLU A 21 -8.48 3.11 -19.32
C GLU A 21 -7.33 2.22 -19.83
N GLU A 22 -6.49 2.73 -20.74
CA GLU A 22 -5.31 2.02 -21.25
C GLU A 22 -4.15 2.02 -20.23
N LEU A 23 -3.98 3.12 -19.49
CA LEU A 23 -2.88 3.28 -18.55
C LEU A 23 -3.16 2.66 -17.18
N LEU A 24 -4.44 2.59 -16.78
CA LEU A 24 -4.85 2.14 -15.44
C LEU A 24 -4.34 0.74 -15.06
N PRO A 25 -4.36 -0.27 -15.95
CA PRO A 25 -3.86 -1.61 -15.64
C PRO A 25 -2.39 -1.62 -15.21
N GLN A 26 -1.57 -0.68 -15.71
CA GLN A 26 -0.16 -0.57 -15.36
C GLN A 26 0.05 -0.13 -13.90
N CYS A 27 -0.96 0.55 -13.34
CA CYS A 27 -0.98 1.08 -11.99
C CYS A 27 -1.97 0.34 -11.07
N ALA A 28 -2.42 -0.85 -11.46
CA ALA A 28 -3.30 -1.68 -10.64
C ALA A 28 -2.63 -2.03 -9.31
N LEU A 29 -3.43 -2.16 -8.24
CA LEU A 29 -2.94 -2.57 -6.93
C LEU A 29 -2.29 -3.95 -7.02
N LYS A 30 -1.01 -4.02 -6.64
CA LYS A 30 -0.27 -5.27 -6.52
C LYS A 30 -0.21 -5.70 -5.06
N PRO A 31 -0.13 -7.01 -4.78
CA PRO A 31 0.11 -7.49 -3.43
C PRO A 31 1.37 -6.86 -2.82
N VAL A 32 1.33 -6.52 -1.53
CA VAL A 32 2.50 -5.96 -0.84
C VAL A 32 3.68 -6.93 -0.90
N GLY A 33 4.83 -6.45 -1.38
CA GLY A 33 6.02 -7.27 -1.53
C GLY A 33 6.61 -7.76 -0.20
N ALA A 34 7.50 -8.75 -0.27
CA ALA A 34 8.15 -9.33 0.91
C ALA A 34 8.97 -8.28 1.71
N LEU A 35 9.60 -7.34 1.02
CA LEU A 35 10.42 -6.27 1.60
C LEU A 35 9.69 -4.92 1.70
N GLU A 36 8.42 -4.87 1.30
CA GLU A 36 7.60 -3.66 1.34
C GLU A 36 6.71 -3.67 2.59
N MET A 37 6.43 -2.48 3.13
CA MET A 37 5.50 -2.28 4.25
C MET A 37 4.08 -1.97 3.78
N THR A 38 3.95 -1.30 2.63
CA THR A 38 2.66 -0.85 2.10
C THR A 38 2.68 -0.93 0.58
N SER A 39 1.55 -1.27 -0.03
CA SER A 39 1.30 -1.17 -1.46
C SER A 39 0.04 -0.34 -1.70
N ARG A 40 0.04 0.46 -2.77
CA ARG A 40 -1.08 1.30 -3.20
C ARG A 40 -1.23 1.18 -4.71
N GLY A 41 -2.46 1.19 -5.20
CA GLY A 41 -2.76 1.14 -6.62
C GLY A 41 -4.25 1.16 -6.91
N PHE A 42 -4.60 1.21 -8.18
CA PHE A 42 -6.00 1.28 -8.60
C PHE A 42 -6.71 -0.06 -8.41
N VAL A 43 -7.98 0.02 -8.02
CA VAL A 43 -8.89 -1.11 -7.82
C VAL A 43 -10.24 -0.76 -8.43
N SER A 44 -11.11 -1.76 -8.60
CA SER A 44 -12.45 -1.49 -9.11
C SER A 44 -13.24 -0.55 -8.20
N PRO A 45 -13.97 0.44 -8.77
CA PRO A 45 -14.90 1.25 -8.00
C PRO A 45 -16.12 0.45 -7.47
N PHE A 46 -16.37 -0.75 -8.00
CA PHE A 46 -17.55 -1.54 -7.65
C PHE A 46 -17.36 -2.49 -6.47
N GLY A 47 -16.14 -2.62 -5.95
CA GLY A 47 -15.84 -3.44 -4.79
C GLY A 47 -14.72 -4.43 -5.06
N ARG A 48 -14.63 -5.48 -4.23
CA ARG A 48 -13.54 -6.46 -4.27
C ARG A 48 -13.80 -7.64 -5.20
N GLU A 49 -15.07 -7.90 -5.53
CA GLU A 49 -15.48 -9.01 -6.40
C GLU A 49 -15.21 -8.69 -7.88
N GLU A 50 -15.35 -7.42 -8.25
CA GLU A 50 -15.00 -6.93 -9.57
C GLU A 50 -13.51 -6.53 -9.59
N THR A 51 -12.73 -7.15 -10.47
CA THR A 51 -11.27 -6.93 -10.54
C THR A 51 -10.79 -6.48 -11.92
N GLU A 52 -11.62 -6.60 -12.95
CA GLU A 52 -11.25 -6.27 -14.33
C GLU A 52 -11.54 -4.80 -14.62
N GLN A 53 -12.69 -4.31 -14.17
CA GLN A 53 -13.10 -2.92 -14.39
C GLN A 53 -12.50 -1.98 -13.35
N LEU A 54 -11.36 -1.36 -13.67
CA LEU A 54 -10.63 -0.44 -12.78
C LEU A 54 -11.15 1.01 -12.79
N SER A 55 -12.06 1.36 -13.69
CA SER A 55 -12.71 2.68 -13.75
C SER A 55 -14.16 2.57 -14.19
N HIS A 56 -14.95 3.59 -13.87
CA HIS A 56 -16.32 3.72 -14.35
C HIS A 56 -16.58 5.13 -14.88
N ARG A 57 -17.18 5.23 -16.07
CA ARG A 57 -17.42 6.51 -16.75
C ARG A 57 -18.90 6.67 -17.10
N ILE A 58 -19.45 7.84 -16.78
CA ILE A 58 -20.81 8.27 -17.15
C ILE A 58 -20.72 9.70 -17.66
N GLY A 59 -20.88 9.90 -18.97
CA GLY A 59 -20.63 11.21 -19.59
C GLY A 59 -19.22 11.70 -19.27
N ASP A 60 -19.12 12.93 -18.77
CA ASP A 60 -17.84 13.56 -18.39
C ASP A 60 -17.34 13.16 -16.99
N PHE A 61 -18.12 12.36 -16.25
CA PHE A 61 -17.74 11.90 -14.92
C PHE A 61 -16.90 10.63 -15.01
N LEU A 62 -15.69 10.67 -14.46
CA LEU A 62 -14.82 9.53 -14.30
C LEU A 62 -14.67 9.18 -12.82
N TRP A 63 -15.01 7.94 -12.47
CA TRP A 63 -14.85 7.39 -11.12
C TRP A 63 -13.67 6.41 -11.09
N LEU A 64 -12.68 6.74 -10.26
CA LEU A 64 -11.51 5.93 -9.94
C LEU A 64 -11.49 5.60 -8.46
N SER A 65 -10.92 4.46 -8.10
CA SER A 65 -10.71 4.04 -6.71
C SER A 65 -9.28 3.58 -6.49
N VAL A 66 -8.69 3.98 -5.37
CA VAL A 66 -7.34 3.58 -4.96
C VAL A 66 -7.46 2.69 -3.74
N GLY A 67 -6.96 1.47 -3.87
CA GLY A 67 -6.83 0.52 -2.78
C GLY A 67 -5.45 0.59 -2.11
N GLY A 68 -5.34 -0.03 -0.95
CA GLY A 68 -4.06 -0.19 -0.26
C GLY A 68 -3.99 -1.48 0.52
N GLN A 69 -2.80 -2.06 0.57
CA GLN A 69 -2.48 -3.22 1.40
C GLN A 69 -1.28 -2.87 2.25
N ASP A 70 -1.43 -2.97 3.57
CA ASP A 70 -0.37 -2.71 4.54
C ASP A 70 0.03 -4.04 5.21
N LYS A 71 1.33 -4.25 5.41
CA LYS A 71 1.85 -5.42 6.11
C LYS A 71 1.65 -5.25 7.60
N MET A 72 0.96 -6.20 8.22
CA MET A 72 0.77 -6.26 9.66
C MET A 72 2.05 -6.75 10.35
N LEU A 73 2.93 -5.82 10.71
CA LEU A 73 4.11 -6.07 11.54
C LEU A 73 4.04 -5.22 12.81
N PRO A 74 3.37 -5.71 13.86
CA PRO A 74 3.31 -5.00 15.13
C PRO A 74 4.71 -4.85 15.72
N GLY A 75 5.01 -3.67 16.27
CA GLY A 75 6.31 -3.38 16.87
C GLY A 75 6.70 -4.35 18.00
N VAL A 76 5.72 -4.89 18.73
CA VAL A 76 5.94 -5.91 19.78
C VAL A 76 6.59 -7.16 19.19
N VAL A 77 6.07 -7.69 18.08
CA VAL A 77 6.60 -8.89 17.44
C VAL A 77 8.03 -8.67 16.94
N ILE A 78 8.32 -7.47 16.42
CA ILE A 78 9.67 -7.09 15.97
C ILE A 78 10.62 -7.06 17.16
N ASN A 79 10.19 -6.47 18.28
CA ASN A 79 11.02 -6.37 19.49
C ASN A 79 11.31 -7.75 20.10
N ASP A 80 10.31 -8.63 20.20
CA ASP A 80 10.49 -9.99 20.74
C ASP A 80 11.51 -10.78 19.90
N ALA A 81 11.41 -10.69 18.56
CA ALA A 81 12.36 -11.33 17.66
C ALA A 81 13.79 -10.74 17.78
N LEU A 82 13.90 -9.42 17.96
CA LEU A 82 15.17 -8.74 18.19
C LEU A 82 15.81 -9.19 19.51
N GLU A 83 15.03 -9.31 20.58
CA GLU A 83 15.51 -9.76 21.89
C GLU A 83 15.99 -11.21 21.86
N ALA A 84 15.23 -12.11 21.22
CA ALA A 84 15.64 -13.50 21.03
C ALA A 84 17.01 -13.59 20.33
N LYS A 85 17.20 -12.83 19.23
CA LYS A 85 18.46 -12.77 18.49
C LYS A 85 19.60 -12.18 19.33
N CYS A 86 19.32 -11.18 20.16
CA CYS A 86 20.31 -10.61 21.07
C CYS A 86 20.77 -11.63 22.12
N ALA A 87 19.83 -12.41 22.67
CA ALA A 87 20.14 -13.46 23.64
C ALA A 87 20.98 -14.59 23.04
N GLU A 88 20.74 -14.96 21.77
CA GLU A 88 21.58 -15.92 21.05
C GLU A 88 23.02 -15.40 20.88
N ILE A 89 23.19 -14.14 20.51
CA ILE A 89 24.52 -13.52 20.36
C ILE A 89 25.24 -13.45 21.72
N GLU A 90 24.53 -13.09 22.80
CA GLU A 90 25.10 -13.04 24.15
C GLU A 90 25.58 -14.41 24.62
N LYS A 91 24.82 -15.48 24.34
CA LYS A 91 25.23 -16.86 24.62
C LYS A 91 26.47 -17.29 23.82
N ARG A 92 26.56 -16.89 22.55
CA ARG A 92 27.66 -17.27 21.66
C ARG A 92 28.96 -16.50 21.97
N ASP A 93 28.85 -15.20 22.18
CA ASP A 93 30.00 -14.29 22.25
C ASP A 93 30.38 -13.92 23.69
N GLY A 94 29.60 -14.37 24.68
CA GLY A 94 29.83 -14.10 26.12
C GLY A 94 29.62 -12.65 26.54
N ARG A 95 29.10 -11.80 25.64
CA ARG A 95 28.88 -10.37 25.87
C ARG A 95 27.60 -9.89 25.20
N ARG A 96 26.95 -8.89 25.79
CA ARG A 96 25.77 -8.27 25.19
C ARG A 96 26.11 -7.53 23.89
N PRO A 97 25.25 -7.63 22.85
CA PRO A 97 25.39 -6.82 21.64
C PRO A 97 25.28 -5.33 21.97
N GLY A 98 26.21 -4.53 21.47
CA GLY A 98 26.16 -3.07 21.57
C GLY A 98 25.07 -2.46 20.68
N GLY A 99 24.73 -1.19 20.90
CA GLY A 99 23.59 -0.53 20.22
C GLY A 99 23.63 -0.55 18.69
N LYS A 100 24.83 -0.56 18.07
CA LYS A 100 24.98 -0.68 16.61
C LYS A 100 24.60 -2.06 16.07
N ALA A 101 24.74 -3.11 16.87
CA ALA A 101 24.41 -4.49 16.49
C ALA A 101 22.92 -4.84 16.68
N ARG A 102 22.15 -3.96 17.35
CA ARG A 102 20.70 -4.11 17.58
C ARG A 102 19.84 -3.28 16.61
N LYS A 103 20.46 -2.50 15.72
CA LYS A 103 19.83 -1.75 14.63
C LYS A 103 19.96 -2.53 13.34
#